data_AF-A0A3R6Y629-F1
#
_entry.id   AF-A0A3R6Y629-F1
#
_cell.length_a   1.000
_cell.length_b   1.000
_cell.length_c   1.000
_cell.angle_alpha   90.00
_cell.angle_beta   90.00
_cell.angle_gamma   90.00
#
_symmetry.space_group_name_H-M   'P 1'
#
loop_
_entity.id
_entity.type
_entity.pdbx_description
1 polymer ?
#
loop_
_entity_poly.entity_id
_entity_poly.type
_entity_poly.pdbx_seq_one_letter_code
_entity_poly.pdbx_strand_id
1 'polypeptide(L)'
;GEDYTEKVDVYSFGIVLTELDTCALPFAEAKSNMHGTDFTNALATGAIRPKLSADCPAVIVRVIKHCLQHDPHLRPTSAKVLDMLNEARTQLLTPPGRSE
;
A
#
# COMPACT_ATOMS: atom_id res chain seq x y z
N GLY A 1 23.45 -9.32 -2.00
CA GLY A 1 22.49 -8.45 -1.32
C GLY A 1 21.94 -7.54 -2.39
N GLU A 2 20.63 -7.51 -2.56
CA GLU A 2 20.03 -6.55 -3.48
C GLU A 2 20.22 -5.14 -2.93
N ASP A 3 20.50 -4.19 -3.83
CA ASP A 3 20.75 -2.80 -3.47
C ASP A 3 19.54 -2.24 -2.71
N TYR A 4 19.78 -1.84 -1.46
CA TYR A 4 18.81 -1.09 -0.67
C TYR A 4 18.58 0.25 -1.37
N THR A 5 17.54 0.30 -2.18
CA THR A 5 17.11 1.52 -2.87
C THR A 5 15.89 2.08 -2.17
N GLU A 6 15.58 3.35 -2.46
CA GLU A 6 14.35 4.05 -2.07
C GLU A 6 13.08 3.19 -2.29
N LYS A 7 13.11 2.23 -3.22
CA LYS A 7 11.98 1.33 -3.52
C LYS A 7 11.60 0.42 -2.36
N VAL A 8 12.53 0.12 -1.44
CA VAL A 8 12.24 -0.66 -0.23
C VAL A 8 11.44 0.19 0.76
N ASP A 9 11.79 1.46 0.89
CA ASP A 9 11.06 2.42 1.74
C ASP A 9 9.65 2.69 1.18
N VAL A 10 9.52 2.83 -0.14
CA VAL A 10 8.20 2.98 -0.80
C VAL A 10 7.30 1.78 -0.54
N TYR A 11 7.83 0.55 -0.58
CA TYR A 11 7.05 -0.65 -0.24
C TYR A 11 6.59 -0.63 1.22
N SER A 12 7.52 -0.32 2.13
CA SER A 12 7.24 -0.25 3.57
C SER A 12 6.21 0.84 3.89
N PHE A 13 6.28 1.98 3.19
CA PHE A 13 5.26 3.02 3.26
C PHE A 13 3.89 2.55 2.78
N GLY A 14 3.83 1.75 1.69
CA GLY A 14 2.60 1.10 1.24
C GLY A 14 1.97 0.19 2.31
N ILE A 15 2.79 -0.50 3.10
CA ILE A 15 2.31 -1.31 4.24
C ILE A 15 1.71 -0.42 5.32
N VAL A 16 2.39 0.67 5.69
CA VAL A 16 1.86 1.65 6.67
C VAL A 16 0.52 2.22 6.21
N LEU A 17 0.37 2.55 4.92
CA LEU A 17 -0.91 3.02 4.40
C LEU A 17 -2.04 1.97 4.56
N THR A 18 -1.73 0.67 4.47
CA THR A 18 -2.73 -0.39 4.72
C THR A 18 -3.11 -0.48 6.20
N GLU A 19 -2.15 -0.25 7.10
CA GLU A 19 -2.39 -0.20 8.54
C GLU A 19 -3.25 1.02 8.91
N LEU A 20 -2.99 2.18 8.30
CA LEU A 20 -3.81 3.38 8.48
C LEU A 20 -5.25 3.21 7.97
N ASP A 21 -5.41 2.51 6.83
CA ASP A 21 -6.72 2.23 6.26
C ASP A 21 -7.54 1.26 7.10
N THR A 22 -6.90 0.21 7.62
CA THR A 22 -7.58 -0.88 8.33
C THR A 22 -7.59 -0.72 9.85
N CYS A 23 -6.76 0.18 10.40
CA CYS A 23 -6.44 0.28 11.82
C CYS A 23 -6.00 -1.07 12.43
N ALA A 24 -5.36 -1.93 11.63
CA ALA A 24 -5.00 -3.29 12.01
C ALA A 24 -3.58 -3.64 11.56
N LEU A 25 -2.97 -4.59 12.28
CA LEU A 25 -1.64 -5.07 11.93
C LEU A 25 -1.64 -5.66 10.50
N PRO A 26 -0.64 -5.32 9.68
CA PRO A 26 -0.54 -5.84 8.33
C PRO A 26 -0.40 -7.36 8.36
N PHE A 27 -1.15 -8.04 7.51
CA PHE A 27 -1.16 -9.50 7.37
C PHE A 27 -1.56 -10.29 8.65
N ALA A 28 -2.28 -9.68 9.60
CA ALA A 28 -2.65 -10.33 10.86
C ALA A 28 -3.24 -11.75 10.68
N GLU A 29 -4.16 -11.91 9.73
CA GLU A 29 -4.82 -13.19 9.43
C GLU A 29 -3.89 -14.19 8.74
N ALA A 30 -3.03 -13.76 7.82
CA ALA A 30 -2.06 -14.65 7.20
C ALA A 30 -1.05 -15.15 8.25
N LYS A 31 -0.61 -14.26 9.15
CA LYS A 31 0.33 -14.59 10.23
C LYS A 31 -0.26 -15.53 11.28
N SER A 32 -1.58 -15.49 11.52
CA SER A 32 -2.24 -16.43 12.44
C SER A 32 -2.40 -17.83 11.85
N ASN A 33 -2.45 -17.94 10.52
CA ASN A 33 -2.82 -19.17 9.82
C ASN A 33 -1.64 -19.87 9.12
N MET A 34 -0.45 -19.26 9.11
CA MET A 34 0.73 -19.78 8.41
C MET A 34 1.92 -19.94 9.37
N HIS A 35 2.72 -20.98 9.16
CA HIS A 35 4.01 -21.12 9.83
C HIS A 35 5.00 -20.05 9.34
N GLY A 36 5.97 -19.70 10.18
CA GLY A 36 6.89 -18.57 9.91
C GLY A 36 7.61 -18.63 8.56
N THR A 37 8.12 -19.81 8.18
CA THR A 37 8.81 -20.02 6.90
C THR A 37 7.86 -19.91 5.70
N ASP A 38 6.64 -20.43 5.82
CA ASP A 38 5.64 -20.38 4.77
C ASP A 38 5.14 -18.94 4.57
N PHE A 39 4.98 -18.20 5.66
CA PHE A 39 4.65 -16.78 5.63
C PHE A 39 5.75 -15.97 4.94
N THR A 40 7.01 -16.17 5.29
CA THR A 40 8.13 -15.46 4.63
C THR A 40 8.22 -15.80 3.15
N ASN A 41 8.00 -17.07 2.77
CA ASN A 41 8.00 -17.48 1.36
C ASN A 41 6.82 -16.87 0.60
N ALA A 42 5.63 -16.85 1.20
CA ALA A 42 4.45 -16.26 0.60
C ALA A 42 4.58 -14.74 0.43
N LEU A 43 5.22 -14.05 1.38
CA LEU A 43 5.58 -12.63 1.23
C LEU A 43 6.59 -12.43 0.10
N ALA A 44 7.69 -13.21 0.11
CA ALA A 44 8.79 -13.08 -0.83
C ALA A 44 8.40 -13.41 -2.28
N THR A 45 7.43 -14.31 -2.49
CA THR A 45 6.88 -14.63 -3.82
C THR A 45 5.73 -13.70 -4.22
N GLY A 46 5.25 -12.89 -3.28
CA GLY A 46 4.04 -12.12 -3.46
C GLY A 46 2.78 -12.99 -3.60
N ALA A 47 2.72 -14.16 -2.98
CA ALA A 47 1.49 -14.95 -2.89
C ALA A 47 0.45 -14.32 -1.93
N ILE A 48 0.90 -13.51 -0.97
CA ILE A 48 0.02 -12.76 -0.06
C ILE A 48 0.17 -11.24 -0.25
N ARG A 49 -0.91 -10.51 0.00
CA ARG A 49 -0.98 -9.03 -0.01
C ARG A 49 -1.75 -8.55 1.23
N PRO A 50 -1.42 -7.37 1.77
CA PRO A 50 -2.20 -6.81 2.86
C PRO A 50 -3.62 -6.51 2.38
N LYS A 51 -4.59 -6.68 3.28
CA LYS A 51 -5.98 -6.35 3.00
C LYS A 51 -6.18 -4.84 3.11
N LEU A 52 -7.19 -4.35 2.42
CA LEU A 52 -7.70 -2.99 2.55
C LEU A 52 -9.16 -3.06 2.98
N SER A 53 -9.61 -2.04 3.69
CA SER A 53 -11.01 -1.83 4.04
C SER A 53 -11.85 -1.69 2.77
N ALA A 54 -13.10 -2.15 2.83
CA ALA A 54 -14.07 -1.96 1.75
C ALA A 54 -14.38 -0.46 1.50
N ASP A 55 -14.22 0.36 2.54
CA ASP A 55 -14.48 1.80 2.49
C ASP A 55 -13.25 2.63 2.11
N CYS A 56 -12.11 1.98 1.83
CA CYS A 56 -10.89 2.66 1.43
C CYS A 56 -11.15 3.46 0.13
N PRO A 57 -10.93 4.79 0.11
CA PRO A 57 -11.18 5.57 -1.09
C PRO A 57 -10.34 5.07 -2.27
N ALA A 58 -10.97 4.92 -3.44
CA ALA A 58 -10.32 4.32 -4.62
C ALA A 58 -9.00 5.02 -5.02
N VAL A 59 -8.89 6.32 -4.76
CA VAL A 59 -7.67 7.11 -4.97
C VAL A 59 -6.53 6.68 -4.06
N ILE A 60 -6.82 6.34 -2.80
CA ILE A 60 -5.84 5.82 -1.83
C ILE A 60 -5.48 4.38 -2.15
N VAL A 61 -6.47 3.54 -2.52
CA VAL A 61 -6.22 2.17 -2.99
C VAL A 61 -5.22 2.16 -4.15
N ARG A 62 -5.32 3.12 -5.07
CA ARG A 62 -4.37 3.28 -6.19
C ARG A 62 -2.94 3.56 -5.72
N VAL A 63 -2.78 4.49 -4.76
CA VAL A 63 -1.46 4.81 -4.16
C VAL A 63 -0.86 3.55 -3.54
N ILE A 64 -1.62 2.87 -2.68
CA ILE A 64 -1.19 1.66 -1.98
C ILE A 64 -0.75 0.58 -2.98
N LYS A 65 -1.56 0.30 -4.01
CA LYS A 65 -1.24 -0.71 -5.02
C LYS A 65 0.05 -0.40 -5.78
N HIS A 66 0.33 0.87 -6.07
CA HIS A 66 1.60 1.26 -6.70
C HIS A 66 2.80 1.11 -5.76
N CYS A 67 2.65 1.46 -4.49
CA CYS A 67 3.70 1.25 -3.48
C CYS A 67 4.01 -0.24 -3.28
N LEU A 68 2.98 -1.10 -3.33
CA LEU A 68 3.07 -2.55 -3.09
C LEU A 68 3.31 -3.39 -4.34
N GLN A 69 3.83 -2.81 -5.42
CA GLN A 69 4.28 -3.61 -6.57
C GLN A 69 5.37 -4.59 -6.14
N HIS A 70 5.26 -5.83 -6.63
CA HIS A 70 6.22 -6.87 -6.28
C HIS A 70 7.61 -6.53 -6.84
N ASP A 71 7.67 -6.23 -8.14
CA ASP A 71 8.86 -5.69 -8.81
C ASP A 71 9.21 -4.29 -8.26
N PRO A 72 10.39 -4.10 -7.64
CA PRO A 72 10.84 -2.80 -7.15
C PRO A 72 10.90 -1.70 -8.22
N HIS A 73 11.15 -2.05 -9.49
CA HIS A 73 11.25 -1.08 -10.59
C HIS A 73 9.90 -0.48 -10.98
N LEU A 74 8.81 -1.20 -10.71
CA LEU A 74 7.44 -0.73 -10.94
C LEU A 74 6.91 0.17 -9.82
N ARG A 75 7.61 0.20 -8.68
CA ARG A 75 7.24 1.10 -7.58
C ARG A 75 7.59 2.55 -7.97
N PRO A 76 6.75 3.54 -7.64
CA PRO A 76 7.05 4.95 -7.87
C PRO A 76 8.28 5.42 -7.07
N THR A 77 8.79 6.61 -7.38
CA THR A 77 9.70 7.32 -6.44
C THR A 77 8.87 7.92 -5.32
N SER A 78 9.48 8.23 -4.18
CA SER A 78 8.81 8.90 -3.05
C SER A 78 8.24 10.25 -3.46
N ALA A 79 8.95 10.98 -4.34
CA ALA A 79 8.44 12.21 -4.94
C ALA A 79 7.12 11.97 -5.70
N LYS A 80 7.05 10.90 -6.51
CA LYS A 80 5.83 10.56 -7.23
C LYS A 80 4.72 10.07 -6.29
N VAL A 81 5.04 9.37 -5.21
CA VAL A 81 4.08 9.00 -4.16
C VAL A 81 3.47 10.27 -3.53
N LEU A 82 4.30 11.27 -3.20
CA LEU A 82 3.84 12.55 -2.67
C LEU A 82 2.87 13.25 -3.65
N ASP A 83 3.20 13.29 -4.95
CA ASP A 83 2.31 13.87 -5.96
C ASP A 83 0.96 13.15 -5.98
N MET A 84 0.95 11.81 -5.99
CA MET A 84 -0.28 11.02 -5.98
C MET A 84 -1.10 11.25 -4.71
N LEU A 85 -0.46 11.41 -3.55
CA LEU A 85 -1.14 11.74 -2.29
C LEU A 85 -1.73 13.14 -2.32
N ASN A 86 -1.04 14.12 -2.90
CA ASN A 86 -1.57 15.47 -3.07
C ASN A 86 -2.78 15.49 -4.01
N GLU A 87 -2.73 14.74 -5.11
CA GLU A 87 -3.86 14.56 -6.02
C GLU A 87 -5.05 13.90 -5.31
N ALA A 88 -4.80 12.83 -4.54
CA ALA A 88 -5.82 12.15 -3.76
C ALA A 88 -6.45 13.08 -2.71
N ARG A 89 -5.63 13.87 -2.00
CA ARG A 89 -6.10 14.88 -1.04
C ARG A 89 -7.06 15.86 -1.68
N THR A 90 -6.70 16.41 -2.86
CA THR A 90 -7.57 17.35 -3.57
C THR A 90 -8.91 16.70 -3.93
N GLN A 91 -8.91 15.44 -4.39
CA GLN A 91 -10.14 14.72 -4.73
C GLN A 91 -11.02 14.43 -3.52
N LEU A 92 -10.43 14.09 -2.37
CA LEU A 92 -11.16 13.76 -1.15
C LEU A 92 -11.68 14.99 -0.40
N LEU A 93 -10.99 16.13 -0.51
CA LEU A 93 -11.37 17.39 0.15
C LEU A 93 -12.26 18.28 -0.73
N THR A 94 -12.47 17.94 -2.00
CA THR A 94 -13.44 18.65 -2.83
C THR A 94 -14.83 18.23 -2.39
N PRO A 95 -15.66 19.15 -1.85
CA PRO A 95 -17.04 18.81 -1.52
C PRO A 95 -17.76 18.37 -2.80
N PRO A 96 -18.65 17.36 -2.74
CA PRO A 96 -19.51 17.04 -3.86
C PRO A 96 -20.24 18.33 -4.24
N GLY A 97 -20.06 18.76 -5.49
CA GLY A 97 -20.56 20.04 -5.98
C GLY A 97 -22.02 20.23 -5.58
N ARG A 98 -22.34 21.40 -5.03
CA ARG A 98 -23.71 21.89 -5.05
C ARG A 98 -24.10 21.93 -6.51
N SER A 99 -24.97 21.00 -6.92
CA SER A 99 -25.73 21.14 -8.14
C SER A 99 -26.43 22.50 -8.06
N GLU A 100 -26.09 23.42 -8.96
CA GLU A 100 -27.01 24.52 -9.32
C GLU A 100 -28.27 23.95 -9.96
#